data_AF-A0A7C9HND8-F1
#
_entry.id   AF-A0A7C9HND8-F1
#
_cell.length_a   1.000
_cell.length_b   1.000
_cell.length_c   1.000
_cell.angle_alpha   90.00
_cell.angle_beta   90.00
_cell.angle_gamma   90.00
#
_symmetry.space_group_name_H-M   'P 1'
#
loop_
_entity.id
_entity.type
_entity.pdbx_description
1 polymer ?
#
loop_
_entity_poly.entity_id
_entity_poly.type
_entity_poly.pdbx_seq_one_letter_code
_entity_poly.pdbx_strand_id
1 'polypeptide(L)'
;MRTRTTSTSRASRPERTRPIADPMNASTTIDARTLASPVDTHRGPLQITMSPYYGRPDFTGLAGGDAPARNIDFVSVADILRNAFVYPPHSIFEDIKLVTFGFSPSQDMQASPEFHFKFRDSGKRADTEGHPDHDMDWVGTYHRLLCEAVSESTRDVGSPWLLQSGGKDSTTLAIAVADARPDTTCITYHGGREENEVESATFVARTLGLRHETLMCDPGRAYDRYLAVADRMPLLTADFALLSYVDLATEIAGRGGHGVIDGLGADSYFGTPMSRQQRTLMRLARGVRLPSSVSELPLVSSSFELCFLLGTLQMTSIERVFPGSRFTDAEVDEIFGKPVSQASRARLKPFLAEISSATSLDEWRDMSTSIAGSAGAFAKGLYTCSALGMQASYPFCDVRFREWVYREVPPHQMIDPQTRVNKVLVRNHIATRFPELPYVKKKGSFRFDVRGLAEKRFDTVHDFAVQARDVLPGAVTWLERNRHRLGNKYHASKFYLLAVVLPWIQLHRTRTTPP
;
A
#
# COMPACT_ATOMS: atom_id res chain seq x y z
N MET A 1 54.87 -28.35 -53.83
CA MET A 1 55.75 -27.27 -54.35
C MET A 1 55.29 -25.97 -53.71
N ARG A 2 55.96 -25.44 -52.67
CA ARG A 2 57.04 -24.41 -52.74
C ARG A 2 56.66 -23.29 -53.74
N THR A 3 56.60 -21.99 -53.43
CA THR A 3 57.29 -21.15 -52.43
C THR A 3 56.69 -19.73 -52.52
N ARG A 4 56.49 -18.99 -51.40
CA ARG A 4 57.13 -17.68 -51.04
C ARG A 4 57.78 -16.90 -52.21
N THR A 5 57.57 -15.60 -52.37
CA THR A 5 58.19 -14.47 -51.61
C THR A 5 57.59 -13.12 -52.09
N THR A 6 57.04 -12.26 -51.22
CA THR A 6 57.59 -11.03 -50.58
C THR A 6 58.04 -9.85 -51.46
N SER A 7 57.52 -8.65 -51.10
CA SER A 7 58.15 -7.30 -51.04
C SER A 7 57.39 -6.23 -51.84
N THR A 8 57.35 -4.92 -51.54
CA THR A 8 57.60 -4.02 -50.39
C THR A 8 57.09 -2.63 -50.84
N SER A 9 56.71 -1.76 -49.89
CA SER A 9 56.83 -0.27 -49.94
C SER A 9 55.91 0.49 -50.95
N ARG A 10 55.27 1.64 -50.70
CA ARG A 10 55.34 2.71 -49.69
C ARG A 10 54.06 3.57 -49.76
N ALA A 11 53.62 4.03 -48.59
CA ALA A 11 53.05 5.35 -48.26
C ALA A 11 51.99 6.04 -49.17
N SER A 12 50.80 6.25 -48.60
CA SER A 12 50.18 7.58 -48.51
C SER A 12 49.20 7.64 -47.32
N ARG A 13 49.28 8.73 -46.55
CA ARG A 13 48.31 9.10 -45.50
C ARG A 13 46.97 9.47 -46.16
N PRO A 14 45.84 9.37 -45.43
CA PRO A 14 45.22 10.62 -44.99
C PRO A 14 44.65 10.64 -43.57
N GLU A 15 44.37 11.87 -43.20
CA GLU A 15 43.74 12.48 -42.03
C GLU A 15 42.74 11.70 -41.17
N ARG A 16 43.05 11.78 -39.86
CA ARG A 16 42.20 11.90 -38.67
C ARG A 16 40.69 12.04 -38.90
N THR A 17 39.97 11.01 -38.46
CA THR A 17 38.63 11.12 -37.85
C THR A 17 38.70 10.60 -36.41
N ARG A 18 38.10 11.35 -35.48
CA ARG A 18 38.13 11.13 -34.02
C ARG A 18 37.27 9.90 -33.65
N PRO A 19 37.63 9.12 -32.61
CA PRO A 19 36.87 7.95 -32.22
C PRO A 19 35.60 8.34 -31.45
N ILE A 20 34.59 7.50 -31.70
CA ILE A 20 33.28 7.43 -31.06
C ILE A 20 33.48 7.16 -29.56
N ALA A 21 32.81 7.95 -28.73
CA ALA A 21 32.83 7.82 -27.28
C ALA A 21 32.04 6.58 -26.84
N ASP A 22 32.67 5.77 -25.98
CA ASP A 22 32.05 4.69 -25.21
C ASP A 22 30.89 5.23 -24.34
N PRO A 23 29.78 4.48 -24.19
CA PRO A 23 28.78 4.79 -23.19
C PRO A 23 29.32 4.41 -21.80
N MET A 24 29.61 5.42 -20.98
CA MET A 24 29.87 5.26 -19.55
C MET A 24 28.64 4.66 -18.86
N ASN A 25 28.78 3.41 -18.41
CA ASN A 25 27.96 2.82 -17.36
C ASN A 25 28.21 3.56 -16.03
N ALA A 26 27.43 4.58 -15.74
CA ALA A 26 27.36 5.18 -14.41
C ALA A 26 26.33 4.43 -13.56
N SER A 27 26.74 3.30 -12.97
CA SER A 27 26.00 2.66 -11.88
C SER A 27 26.13 3.52 -10.63
N THR A 28 25.21 4.48 -10.46
CA THR A 28 25.10 5.25 -9.22
C THR A 28 24.39 4.39 -8.19
N THR A 29 25.16 3.56 -7.50
CA THR A 29 24.70 2.87 -6.30
C THR A 29 24.57 3.93 -5.20
N ILE A 30 23.34 4.35 -4.88
CA ILE A 30 23.06 5.18 -3.72
C ILE A 30 23.37 4.32 -2.48
N ASP A 31 24.50 4.63 -1.83
CA ASP A 31 24.91 3.99 -0.58
C ASP A 31 23.94 4.37 0.54
N ALA A 32 23.21 3.38 1.06
CA ALA A 32 22.21 3.56 2.10
C ALA A 32 22.81 3.93 3.47
N ARG A 33 24.14 3.90 3.62
CA ARG A 33 24.83 4.18 4.89
C ARG A 33 25.14 5.65 5.14
N THR A 34 24.82 6.54 4.20
CA THR A 34 25.11 7.99 4.32
C THR A 34 23.88 8.83 4.72
N LEU A 35 22.80 8.21 5.21
CA LEU A 35 21.59 8.88 5.69
C LEU A 35 21.69 9.20 7.19
N ALA A 36 22.68 10.00 7.58
CA ALA A 36 22.61 10.71 8.86
C ALA A 36 21.80 12.00 8.64
N SER A 37 20.63 12.11 9.27
CA SER A 37 19.79 13.31 9.19
C SER A 37 20.51 14.51 9.83
N PRO A 38 20.66 15.65 9.14
CA PRO A 38 20.94 16.90 9.83
C PRO A 38 19.67 17.33 10.58
N VAL A 39 19.82 17.54 11.89
CA VAL A 39 18.85 18.30 12.69
C VAL A 39 18.93 19.73 12.21
N ASP A 40 17.98 20.14 11.36
CA ASP A 40 17.93 21.50 10.83
C ASP A 40 16.74 22.26 11.41
N THR A 41 17.05 23.31 12.15
CA THR A 41 16.14 24.17 12.92
C THR A 41 15.40 25.20 12.03
N HIS A 42 14.96 24.79 10.85
CA HIS A 42 14.20 25.66 9.96
C HIS A 42 12.68 25.54 10.22
N ARG A 43 12.00 26.68 10.45
CA ARG A 43 10.54 26.85 10.34
C ARG A 43 10.09 26.76 8.88
N GLY A 44 10.51 25.71 8.17
CA GLY A 44 9.95 25.29 6.89
C GLY A 44 8.82 24.29 7.12
N PRO A 45 7.91 24.10 6.14
CA PRO A 45 6.87 23.09 6.26
C PRO A 45 7.49 21.67 6.33
N LEU A 46 6.87 20.81 7.14
CA LEU A 46 7.47 19.54 7.60
C LEU A 46 7.42 18.47 6.50
N GLN A 47 8.51 17.73 6.32
CA GLN A 47 8.58 16.57 5.44
C GLN A 47 8.84 15.30 6.25
N ILE A 48 8.03 14.26 6.03
CA ILE A 48 8.12 12.99 6.74
C ILE A 48 8.46 11.88 5.77
N THR A 49 9.52 11.12 6.07
CA THR A 49 9.84 9.89 5.34
C THR A 49 8.86 8.78 5.71
N MET A 50 7.75 8.70 4.97
CA MET A 50 6.62 7.81 5.23
C MET A 50 6.71 6.56 4.35
N SER A 51 7.69 5.70 4.59
CA SER A 51 7.77 4.41 3.92
C SER A 51 8.65 3.44 4.70
N PRO A 52 8.16 2.24 5.06
CA PRO A 52 8.99 1.21 5.68
C PRO A 52 10.19 0.80 4.83
N TYR A 53 10.19 1.12 3.52
CA TYR A 53 11.34 0.91 2.67
C TYR A 53 12.54 1.83 2.96
N TYR A 54 12.33 2.96 3.64
CA TYR A 54 13.40 3.87 4.06
C TYR A 54 13.71 3.78 5.55
N GLY A 55 13.04 2.88 6.27
CA GLY A 55 13.14 2.73 7.73
C GLY A 55 11.84 3.11 8.44
N ARG A 56 11.94 3.28 9.76
CA ARG A 56 10.80 3.65 10.61
C ARG A 56 10.45 5.13 10.38
N PRO A 57 9.20 5.47 10.02
CA PRO A 57 8.78 6.86 9.95
C PRO A 57 8.86 7.54 11.33
N ASP A 58 9.30 8.79 11.34
CA ASP A 58 9.31 9.63 12.54
C ASP A 58 8.09 10.58 12.52
N PHE A 59 7.20 10.39 13.50
CA PHE A 59 6.01 11.22 13.69
C PHE A 59 6.12 12.14 14.91
N THR A 60 7.30 12.23 15.56
CA THR A 60 7.47 13.03 16.78
C THR A 60 7.12 14.50 16.57
N GLY A 61 7.42 15.07 15.40
CA GLY A 61 7.02 16.44 15.03
C GLY A 61 5.51 16.66 14.85
N LEU A 62 4.70 15.58 14.82
CA LEU A 62 3.24 15.64 14.74
C LEU A 62 2.56 15.46 16.09
N ALA A 63 3.23 14.83 17.05
CA ALA A 63 2.67 14.45 18.35
C ALA A 63 2.92 15.52 19.43
N GLY A 64 2.00 15.61 20.40
CA GLY A 64 2.15 16.45 21.60
C GLY A 64 1.19 17.64 21.67
N GLY A 65 0.89 18.10 22.89
CA GLY A 65 -0.04 19.22 23.15
C GLY A 65 0.48 20.59 22.68
N ASP A 66 1.78 20.69 22.36
CA ASP A 66 2.43 21.91 21.88
C ASP A 66 2.54 21.97 20.34
N ALA A 67 2.05 20.95 19.63
CA ALA A 67 2.05 20.96 18.17
C ALA A 67 1.15 22.11 17.66
N PRO A 68 1.60 22.91 16.68
CA PRO A 68 0.82 24.03 16.18
C PRO A 68 -0.49 23.51 15.58
N ALA A 69 -1.55 24.30 15.76
CA ALA A 69 -2.81 24.14 15.05
C ALA A 69 -2.55 24.02 13.54
N ARG A 70 -2.98 22.92 12.90
CA ARG A 70 -2.72 22.65 11.47
C ARG A 70 -4.00 22.72 10.66
N ASN A 71 -3.88 23.27 9.46
CA ASN A 71 -5.00 23.32 8.53
C ASN A 71 -5.12 21.99 7.77
N ILE A 72 -6.37 21.51 7.68
CA ILE A 72 -6.70 20.33 6.88
C ILE A 72 -6.68 20.72 5.41
N ASP A 73 -5.98 19.93 4.59
CA ASP A 73 -5.98 20.10 3.14
C ASP A 73 -7.25 19.46 2.54
N PHE A 74 -8.18 20.30 2.09
CA PHE A 74 -9.44 19.83 1.52
C PHE A 74 -9.29 19.03 0.23
N VAL A 75 -8.23 19.24 -0.54
CA VAL A 75 -7.96 18.40 -1.71
C VAL A 75 -7.49 17.02 -1.26
N SER A 76 -6.78 16.92 -0.12
CA SER A 76 -6.41 15.62 0.48
C SER A 76 -7.62 14.88 1.05
N VAL A 77 -8.60 15.58 1.62
CA VAL A 77 -9.89 14.97 1.99
C VAL A 77 -10.61 14.42 0.76
N ALA A 78 -10.61 15.17 -0.36
CA ALA A 78 -11.15 14.69 -1.62
C ALA A 78 -10.38 13.47 -2.16
N ASP A 79 -9.05 13.42 -2.02
CA ASP A 79 -8.24 12.26 -2.37
C ASP A 79 -8.70 11.01 -1.62
N ILE A 80 -8.96 11.11 -0.30
CA ILE A 80 -9.43 10.00 0.52
C ILE A 80 -10.82 9.53 0.08
N LEU A 81 -11.78 10.43 -0.15
CA LEU A 81 -13.11 10.04 -0.63
C LEU A 81 -13.06 9.40 -2.03
N ARG A 82 -12.12 9.83 -2.88
CA ARG A 82 -11.92 9.33 -4.23
C ARG A 82 -10.97 8.14 -4.31
N ASN A 83 -10.16 7.82 -3.31
CA ASN A 83 -9.10 6.81 -3.48
C ASN A 83 -8.79 6.01 -2.22
N ALA A 84 -9.40 6.34 -1.09
CA ALA A 84 -9.13 5.79 0.25
C ALA A 84 -7.75 6.17 0.84
N PHE A 85 -6.98 7.02 0.17
CA PHE A 85 -5.69 7.54 0.64
C PHE A 85 -5.43 8.92 0.04
N VAL A 86 -4.46 9.65 0.60
CA VAL A 86 -3.98 10.94 0.07
C VAL A 86 -2.87 10.71 -0.95
N TYR A 87 -2.92 11.34 -2.12
CA TYR A 87 -1.85 11.20 -3.11
C TYR A 87 -0.53 11.79 -2.58
N PRO A 88 0.55 10.99 -2.53
CA PRO A 88 1.87 11.54 -2.28
C PRO A 88 2.27 12.58 -3.33
N PRO A 89 3.10 13.57 -2.99
CA PRO A 89 3.75 13.76 -1.69
C PRO A 89 2.87 14.53 -0.68
N HIS A 90 1.57 14.68 -0.92
CA HIS A 90 0.67 15.38 0.00
C HIS A 90 0.35 14.51 1.22
N SER A 91 0.04 15.16 2.34
CA SER A 91 -0.57 14.55 3.51
C SER A 91 -1.99 15.09 3.72
N ILE A 92 -2.68 14.68 4.79
CA ILE A 92 -3.99 15.25 5.14
C ILE A 92 -3.93 16.73 5.56
N PHE A 93 -2.73 17.24 5.89
CA PHE A 93 -2.49 18.64 6.27
C PHE A 93 -1.79 19.42 5.15
N GLU A 94 -2.04 20.73 5.07
CA GLU A 94 -1.49 21.60 4.02
C GLU A 94 0.05 21.70 4.09
N ASP A 95 0.57 21.81 5.31
CA ASP A 95 1.96 22.12 5.66
C ASP A 95 2.86 20.88 5.84
N ILE A 96 2.31 19.67 5.67
CA ILE A 96 3.05 18.42 5.83
C ILE A 96 3.12 17.68 4.49
N LYS A 97 4.34 17.32 4.09
CA LYS A 97 4.61 16.49 2.92
C LYS A 97 5.18 15.13 3.30
N LEU A 98 4.95 14.14 2.44
CA LEU A 98 5.33 12.75 2.64
C LEU A 98 6.29 12.30 1.55
N VAL A 99 7.45 11.81 1.97
CA VAL A 99 8.35 11.04 1.10
C VAL A 99 7.91 9.59 1.16
N THR A 100 7.18 9.16 0.15
CA THR A 100 6.71 7.77 0.03
C THR A 100 7.63 6.95 -0.85
N PHE A 101 7.41 5.63 -0.92
CA PHE A 101 8.16 4.78 -1.83
C PHE A 101 8.07 5.30 -3.27
N GLY A 102 9.23 5.58 -3.87
CA GLY A 102 9.38 6.13 -5.21
C GLY A 102 9.75 7.62 -5.25
N PHE A 103 9.59 8.35 -4.15
CA PHE A 103 10.20 9.67 -3.96
C PHE A 103 11.52 9.54 -3.20
N SER A 104 12.50 10.39 -3.52
CA SER A 104 13.77 10.43 -2.78
C SER A 104 13.65 11.32 -1.54
N PRO A 105 14.11 10.89 -0.36
CA PRO A 105 14.22 11.76 0.82
C PRO A 105 15.08 13.01 0.61
N SER A 106 15.97 12.99 -0.40
CA SER A 106 16.83 14.12 -0.75
C SER A 106 16.13 15.21 -1.58
N GLN A 107 14.92 14.94 -2.10
CA GLN A 107 14.15 15.92 -2.86
C GLN A 107 13.28 16.76 -1.92
N ASP A 108 13.09 18.04 -2.25
CA ASP A 108 12.09 18.88 -1.61
C ASP A 108 10.70 18.52 -2.14
N MET A 109 9.87 17.93 -1.27
CA MET A 109 8.52 17.51 -1.63
C MET A 109 7.55 18.66 -1.88
N GLN A 110 7.91 19.91 -1.59
CA GLN A 110 7.08 21.08 -1.82
C GLN A 110 7.28 21.74 -3.18
N ALA A 111 8.43 21.50 -3.80
CA ALA A 111 8.78 22.07 -5.09
C ALA A 111 8.08 21.30 -6.24
N SER A 112 8.83 20.48 -6.96
CA SER A 112 8.31 19.62 -8.02
C SER A 112 9.07 18.30 -7.99
N PRO A 113 8.79 17.47 -6.97
CA PRO A 113 9.51 16.22 -6.80
C PRO A 113 9.19 15.25 -7.94
N GLU A 114 10.20 14.47 -8.31
CA GLU A 114 10.11 13.44 -9.33
C GLU A 114 9.88 12.08 -8.70
N PHE A 115 8.86 11.39 -9.20
CA PHE A 115 8.55 10.03 -8.80
C PHE A 115 9.31 9.04 -9.70
N HIS A 116 10.07 8.13 -9.09
CA HIS A 116 10.85 7.08 -9.75
C HIS A 116 10.56 5.73 -9.10
N PHE A 117 9.96 4.81 -9.85
CA PHE A 117 9.65 3.48 -9.32
C PHE A 117 10.93 2.64 -9.25
N LYS A 118 11.31 2.19 -8.05
CA LYS A 118 12.61 1.56 -7.82
C LYS A 118 12.75 0.15 -8.41
N PHE A 119 11.68 -0.63 -8.44
CA PHE A 119 11.74 -2.06 -8.77
C PHE A 119 11.33 -2.35 -10.22
N ARG A 120 11.95 -1.64 -11.16
CA ARG A 120 11.67 -1.76 -12.60
C ARG A 120 12.04 -3.14 -13.14
N ASP A 121 11.36 -3.58 -14.20
CA ASP A 121 11.69 -4.86 -14.84
C ASP A 121 13.12 -4.84 -15.43
N SER A 122 13.58 -3.67 -15.89
CA SER A 122 14.91 -3.48 -16.46
C SER A 122 16.07 -3.63 -15.46
N GLY A 123 15.81 -3.54 -14.16
CA GLY A 123 16.83 -3.71 -13.12
C GLY A 123 16.88 -5.11 -12.51
N LYS A 124 16.03 -6.04 -12.96
CA LYS A 124 16.06 -7.45 -12.56
C LYS A 124 17.17 -8.18 -13.31
N ARG A 125 17.70 -9.24 -12.71
CA ARG A 125 18.65 -10.16 -13.36
C ARG A 125 18.06 -10.73 -14.65
N ALA A 126 18.84 -10.73 -15.72
CA ALA A 126 18.45 -11.37 -16.98
C ALA A 126 18.68 -12.89 -16.89
N ASP A 127 17.74 -13.68 -17.45
CA ASP A 127 17.88 -15.15 -17.54
C ASP A 127 19.13 -15.58 -18.36
N THR A 128 19.73 -14.66 -19.12
CA THR A 128 20.87 -14.91 -20.03
C THR A 128 22.24 -14.80 -19.38
N GLU A 129 22.35 -14.46 -18.09
CA GLU A 129 23.66 -14.19 -17.44
C GLU A 129 24.50 -15.44 -17.10
N GLY A 130 24.16 -16.61 -17.65
CA GLY A 130 25.10 -17.75 -17.77
C GLY A 130 25.57 -18.40 -16.48
N HIS A 131 25.15 -17.94 -15.30
CA HIS A 131 25.38 -18.63 -14.04
C HIS A 131 24.43 -19.84 -13.95
N PRO A 132 24.95 -21.07 -13.85
CA PRO A 132 24.09 -22.24 -13.70
C PRO A 132 23.32 -22.14 -12.38
N ASP A 133 21.99 -22.05 -12.47
CA ASP A 133 21.08 -21.99 -11.31
C ASP A 133 21.16 -23.23 -10.40
N HIS A 134 21.82 -24.30 -10.86
CA HIS A 134 21.88 -25.61 -10.21
C HIS A 134 22.66 -25.63 -8.89
N ASP A 135 23.54 -24.67 -8.62
CA ASP A 135 24.39 -24.66 -7.42
C ASP A 135 23.89 -23.73 -6.30
N MET A 136 22.80 -22.98 -6.51
CA MET A 136 22.28 -22.04 -5.52
C MET A 136 21.08 -22.59 -4.74
N ASP A 137 21.23 -22.66 -3.42
CA ASP A 137 20.11 -22.87 -2.50
C ASP A 137 19.29 -21.57 -2.35
N TRP A 138 18.42 -21.31 -3.34
CA TRP A 138 17.53 -20.16 -3.35
C TRP A 138 16.59 -20.14 -2.15
N VAL A 139 16.04 -21.28 -1.78
CA VAL A 139 15.06 -21.40 -0.70
C VAL A 139 15.72 -21.17 0.65
N GLY A 140 16.88 -21.78 0.92
CA GLY A 140 17.62 -21.57 2.16
C GLY A 140 18.19 -20.15 2.27
N THR A 141 18.67 -19.57 1.17
CA THR A 141 19.12 -18.16 1.17
C THR A 141 17.96 -17.20 1.44
N TYR A 142 16.81 -17.41 0.79
CA TYR A 142 15.58 -16.67 1.04
C TYR A 142 15.14 -16.77 2.50
N HIS A 143 15.10 -17.99 3.05
CA HIS A 143 14.72 -18.25 4.43
C HIS A 143 15.64 -17.51 5.41
N ARG A 144 16.97 -17.68 5.26
CA ARG A 144 17.97 -17.04 6.13
C ARG A 144 17.82 -15.53 6.13
N LEU A 145 17.74 -14.90 4.94
CA LEU A 145 17.60 -13.44 4.85
C LEU A 145 16.26 -12.94 5.40
N LEU A 146 15.16 -13.71 5.25
CA LEU A 146 13.88 -13.36 5.84
C LEU A 146 13.91 -13.47 7.37
N CYS A 147 14.57 -14.49 7.93
CA CYS A 147 14.79 -14.61 9.38
C CYS A 147 15.62 -13.44 9.92
N GLU A 148 16.69 -13.05 9.23
CA GLU A 148 17.48 -11.86 9.57
C GLU A 148 16.61 -10.59 9.56
N ALA A 149 15.77 -10.41 8.54
CA ALA A 149 14.84 -9.28 8.44
C ALA A 149 13.78 -9.26 9.57
N VAL A 150 13.26 -10.42 9.97
CA VAL A 150 12.37 -10.56 11.12
C VAL A 150 13.09 -10.15 12.41
N SER A 151 14.27 -10.69 12.66
CA SER A 151 15.08 -10.37 13.86
C SER A 151 15.41 -8.87 13.93
N GLU A 152 15.84 -8.27 12.83
CA GLU A 152 16.19 -6.84 12.75
C GLU A 152 14.97 -5.96 13.03
N SER A 153 13.88 -6.17 12.29
CA SER A 153 12.69 -5.32 12.38
C SER A 153 11.92 -5.44 13.69
N THR A 154 12.23 -6.46 14.50
CA THR A 154 11.58 -6.73 15.79
C THR A 154 12.54 -6.66 16.99
N ARG A 155 13.80 -6.21 16.78
CA ARG A 155 14.84 -6.15 17.82
C ARG A 155 14.34 -5.51 19.12
N ASP A 156 13.62 -4.39 19.00
CA ASP A 156 13.16 -3.58 20.13
C ASP A 156 11.71 -3.91 20.55
N VAL A 157 11.13 -4.99 20.02
CA VAL A 157 9.75 -5.42 20.30
C VAL A 157 9.75 -6.59 21.28
N GLY A 158 9.41 -6.31 22.54
CA GLY A 158 9.42 -7.32 23.61
C GLY A 158 8.31 -8.37 23.50
N SER A 159 7.16 -8.05 22.93
CA SER A 159 6.07 -9.01 22.66
C SER A 159 5.50 -8.76 21.27
N PRO A 160 6.08 -9.40 20.23
CA PRO A 160 5.66 -9.20 18.85
C PRO A 160 4.41 -10.04 18.54
N TRP A 161 3.56 -9.48 17.69
CA TRP A 161 2.38 -10.17 17.18
C TRP A 161 2.39 -10.19 15.66
N LEU A 162 2.23 -11.36 15.05
CA LEU A 162 2.16 -11.49 13.59
C LEU A 162 0.72 -11.40 13.12
N LEU A 163 0.42 -10.44 12.24
CA LEU A 163 -0.85 -10.44 11.50
C LEU A 163 -0.81 -11.57 10.49
N GLN A 164 -1.42 -12.69 10.86
CA GLN A 164 -1.39 -13.90 10.07
C GLN A 164 -2.69 -14.04 9.28
N SER A 165 -2.53 -14.22 7.98
CA SER A 165 -3.58 -14.62 7.06
C SER A 165 -3.28 -16.03 6.52
N GLY A 166 -4.19 -16.63 5.77
CA GLY A 166 -3.97 -17.91 5.06
C GLY A 166 -3.16 -17.75 3.76
N GLY A 167 -2.80 -16.52 3.41
CA GLY A 167 -2.07 -16.20 2.19
C GLY A 167 -0.61 -16.63 2.22
N LYS A 168 0.03 -16.65 1.04
CA LYS A 168 1.45 -17.02 0.89
C LYS A 168 2.41 -16.08 1.62
N ASP A 169 2.13 -14.77 1.62
CA ASP A 169 3.03 -13.76 2.19
C ASP A 169 3.09 -13.84 3.71
N SER A 170 1.94 -14.04 4.36
CA SER A 170 1.85 -14.26 5.80
C SER A 170 2.33 -15.66 6.20
N THR A 171 2.08 -16.70 5.39
CA THR A 171 2.54 -18.07 5.68
C THR A 171 4.07 -18.18 5.60
N THR A 172 4.69 -17.67 4.54
CA THR A 172 6.16 -17.68 4.41
C THR A 172 6.81 -16.88 5.54
N LEU A 173 6.17 -15.79 5.96
CA LEU A 173 6.62 -14.98 7.08
C LEU A 173 6.45 -15.71 8.41
N ALA A 174 5.35 -16.43 8.61
CA ALA A 174 5.15 -17.26 9.80
C ALA A 174 6.25 -18.33 9.95
N ILE A 175 6.70 -18.95 8.84
CA ILE A 175 7.82 -19.90 8.85
C ILE A 175 9.09 -19.22 9.37
N ALA A 176 9.44 -18.05 8.84
CA ALA A 176 10.63 -17.31 9.28
C ALA A 176 10.49 -16.81 10.73
N VAL A 177 9.29 -16.38 11.14
CA VAL A 177 8.99 -15.97 12.52
C VAL A 177 9.15 -17.13 13.50
N ALA A 178 8.73 -18.34 13.14
CA ALA A 178 8.90 -19.51 14.00
C ALA A 178 10.38 -19.78 14.32
N ASP A 179 11.28 -19.56 13.36
CA ASP A 179 12.71 -19.81 13.54
C ASP A 179 13.44 -18.59 14.17
N ALA A 180 13.02 -17.35 13.88
CA ALA A 180 13.69 -16.13 14.34
C ALA A 180 13.12 -15.55 15.65
N ARG A 181 11.81 -15.67 15.87
CA ARG A 181 11.04 -15.08 16.98
C ARG A 181 9.91 -16.01 17.43
N PRO A 182 10.22 -17.22 17.95
CA PRO A 182 9.23 -18.21 18.37
C PRO A 182 8.31 -17.73 19.51
N ASP A 183 8.67 -16.64 20.20
CA ASP A 183 7.86 -15.95 21.21
C ASP A 183 6.67 -15.17 20.60
N THR A 184 6.60 -15.06 19.27
CA THR A 184 5.55 -14.32 18.56
C THR A 184 4.18 -14.99 18.70
N THR A 185 3.16 -14.17 18.98
CA THR A 185 1.76 -14.62 18.87
C THR A 185 1.19 -14.26 17.51
N CYS A 186 0.67 -15.24 16.78
CA CYS A 186 -0.05 -14.99 15.54
C CYS A 186 -1.50 -14.62 15.83
N ILE A 187 -2.05 -13.69 15.06
CA ILE A 187 -3.46 -13.32 15.14
C ILE A 187 -4.09 -13.24 13.76
N THR A 188 -5.28 -13.83 13.60
CA THR A 188 -6.06 -13.78 12.36
C THR A 188 -7.37 -13.04 12.57
N TYR A 189 -7.67 -12.11 11.67
CA TYR A 189 -8.94 -11.38 11.67
C TYR A 189 -9.98 -12.09 10.82
N HIS A 190 -11.12 -12.43 11.41
CA HIS A 190 -12.25 -13.01 10.69
C HIS A 190 -13.26 -11.92 10.32
N GLY A 191 -13.10 -11.36 9.10
CA GLY A 191 -13.87 -10.23 8.57
C GLY A 191 -15.32 -10.51 8.16
N GLY A 192 -15.81 -11.74 8.32
CA GLY A 192 -17.17 -12.15 7.98
C GLY A 192 -17.24 -13.24 6.92
N ARG A 193 -18.38 -13.35 6.23
CA ARG A 193 -18.73 -14.52 5.39
C ARG A 193 -17.98 -14.62 4.05
N GLU A 194 -17.35 -13.54 3.60
CA GLU A 194 -16.72 -13.51 2.28
C GLU A 194 -15.39 -14.27 2.24
N GLU A 195 -14.63 -14.28 3.33
CA GLU A 195 -13.31 -14.91 3.43
C GLU A 195 -13.12 -15.44 4.86
N ASN A 196 -12.78 -16.72 4.99
CA ASN A 196 -12.53 -17.35 6.28
C ASN A 196 -11.21 -18.14 6.27
N GLU A 197 -10.13 -17.46 6.63
CA GLU A 197 -8.79 -18.05 6.64
C GLU A 197 -8.38 -18.63 8.00
N VAL A 198 -9.28 -18.62 9.00
CA VAL A 198 -8.97 -18.97 10.40
C VAL A 198 -8.42 -20.38 10.51
N GLU A 199 -9.08 -21.37 9.91
CA GLU A 199 -8.65 -22.77 9.98
C GLU A 199 -7.25 -22.96 9.39
N SER A 200 -7.00 -22.35 8.21
CA SER A 200 -5.70 -22.43 7.55
C SER A 200 -4.60 -21.74 8.34
N ALA A 201 -4.87 -20.56 8.90
CA ALA A 201 -3.91 -19.83 9.72
C ALA A 201 -3.59 -20.57 11.02
N THR A 202 -4.62 -21.11 11.68
CA THR A 202 -4.49 -21.95 12.88
C THR A 202 -3.63 -23.18 12.59
N PHE A 203 -3.89 -23.86 11.47
CA PHE A 203 -3.10 -25.02 11.04
C PHE A 203 -1.63 -24.67 10.83
N VAL A 204 -1.33 -23.57 10.14
CA VAL A 204 0.05 -23.09 9.92
C VAL A 204 0.73 -22.79 11.25
N ALA A 205 0.12 -21.97 12.11
CA ALA A 205 0.72 -21.59 13.40
C ALA A 205 0.98 -22.82 14.29
N ARG A 206 0.00 -23.72 14.41
CA ARG A 206 0.13 -24.95 15.19
C ARG A 206 1.24 -25.85 14.68
N THR A 207 1.38 -26.00 13.36
CA THR A 207 2.44 -26.82 12.75
C THR A 207 3.82 -26.23 13.01
N LEU A 208 3.92 -24.91 13.10
CA LEU A 208 5.16 -24.19 13.39
C LEU A 208 5.44 -24.02 14.89
N GLY A 209 4.56 -24.50 15.77
CA GLY A 209 4.70 -24.33 17.22
C GLY A 209 4.43 -22.90 17.72
N LEU A 210 3.80 -22.06 16.90
CA LEU A 210 3.44 -20.68 17.25
C LEU A 210 2.08 -20.64 17.96
N ARG A 211 1.93 -19.69 18.89
CA ARG A 211 0.61 -19.36 19.47
C ARG A 211 -0.26 -18.70 18.41
N HIS A 212 -1.53 -19.07 18.35
CA HIS A 212 -2.50 -18.47 17.43
C HIS A 212 -3.73 -17.98 18.18
N GLU A 213 -4.17 -16.78 17.83
CA GLU A 213 -5.39 -16.14 18.31
C GLU A 213 -6.27 -15.75 17.12
N THR A 214 -7.57 -15.66 17.33
CA THR A 214 -8.52 -15.21 16.31
C THR A 214 -9.34 -14.05 16.85
N LEU A 215 -9.43 -12.97 16.08
CA LEU A 215 -10.32 -11.85 16.35
C LEU A 215 -11.51 -11.89 15.40
N MET A 216 -12.70 -12.16 15.94
CA MET A 216 -13.96 -12.10 15.20
C MET A 216 -14.33 -10.65 14.96
N CYS A 217 -14.62 -10.28 13.70
CA CYS A 217 -15.07 -8.94 13.35
C CYS A 217 -16.35 -8.58 14.08
N ASP A 218 -16.30 -7.48 14.82
CA ASP A 218 -17.48 -6.73 15.26
C ASP A 218 -17.37 -5.30 14.72
N PRO A 219 -18.12 -4.94 13.67
CA PRO A 219 -18.00 -3.62 13.05
C PRO A 219 -18.26 -2.45 14.00
N GLY A 220 -19.14 -2.64 14.99
CA GLY A 220 -19.43 -1.61 16.00
C GLY A 220 -18.23 -1.39 16.91
N ARG A 221 -17.70 -2.47 17.51
CA ARG A 221 -16.50 -2.42 18.35
C ARG A 221 -15.28 -1.86 17.60
N ALA A 222 -15.05 -2.32 16.37
CA ALA A 222 -13.94 -1.85 15.56
C ALA A 222 -14.01 -0.34 15.30
N TYR A 223 -15.22 0.17 15.04
CA TYR A 223 -15.45 1.60 14.87
C TYR A 223 -15.27 2.38 16.16
N ASP A 224 -15.79 1.90 17.28
CA ASP A 224 -15.64 2.56 18.58
C ASP A 224 -14.16 2.62 19.00
N ARG A 225 -13.40 1.55 18.75
CA ARG A 225 -11.94 1.52 18.95
C ARG A 225 -11.22 2.52 18.05
N TYR A 226 -11.68 2.72 16.81
CA TYR A 226 -11.18 3.78 15.93
C TYR A 226 -11.46 5.18 16.48
N LEU A 227 -12.69 5.46 16.90
CA LEU A 227 -13.02 6.75 17.50
C LEU A 227 -12.16 7.05 18.75
N ALA A 228 -11.80 6.02 19.53
CA ALA A 228 -10.98 6.15 20.73
C ALA A 228 -9.48 6.44 20.46
N VAL A 229 -9.01 6.31 19.22
CA VAL A 229 -7.60 6.54 18.84
C VAL A 229 -7.42 7.58 17.73
N ALA A 230 -8.50 8.00 17.07
CA ALA A 230 -8.46 8.86 15.88
C ALA A 230 -7.81 10.24 16.14
N ASP A 231 -7.94 10.77 17.35
CA ASP A 231 -7.31 12.00 17.81
C ASP A 231 -5.77 11.88 17.91
N ARG A 232 -5.27 10.67 18.19
CA ARG A 232 -3.84 10.35 18.32
C ARG A 232 -3.21 9.81 17.05
N MET A 233 -3.99 9.52 16.00
CA MET A 233 -3.44 9.11 14.71
C MET A 233 -2.67 10.27 14.08
N PRO A 234 -1.39 10.11 13.72
CA PRO A 234 -0.56 11.21 13.25
C PRO A 234 -1.05 11.82 11.94
N LEU A 235 -1.65 10.99 11.07
CA LEU A 235 -2.18 11.35 9.76
C LEU A 235 -3.39 10.44 9.44
N LEU A 236 -4.09 10.74 8.35
CA LEU A 236 -5.29 10.01 7.94
C LEU A 236 -5.06 9.17 6.67
N THR A 237 -5.60 7.95 6.71
CA THR A 237 -5.89 7.11 5.55
C THR A 237 -7.30 6.55 5.74
N ALA A 238 -7.95 6.09 4.68
CA ALA A 238 -9.22 5.37 4.77
C ALA A 238 -9.17 4.05 3.99
N ASP A 239 -7.99 3.41 3.93
CA ASP A 239 -7.84 2.05 3.41
C ASP A 239 -8.94 1.15 4.00
N PHE A 240 -9.52 0.28 3.16
CA PHE A 240 -10.66 -0.54 3.55
C PHE A 240 -10.35 -1.61 4.61
N ALA A 241 -9.08 -1.78 4.98
CA ALA A 241 -8.65 -2.59 6.11
C ALA A 241 -8.24 -1.74 7.34
N LEU A 242 -8.42 -0.42 7.34
CA LEU A 242 -8.06 0.42 8.49
C LEU A 242 -8.82 0.01 9.75
N LEU A 243 -10.16 -0.08 9.70
CA LEU A 243 -10.94 -0.40 10.91
C LEU A 243 -10.63 -1.82 11.44
N SER A 244 -10.39 -2.80 10.57
CA SER A 244 -9.92 -4.12 11.01
C SER A 244 -8.52 -4.06 11.61
N TYR A 245 -7.63 -3.23 11.07
CA TYR A 245 -6.29 -3.02 11.64
C TYR A 245 -6.35 -2.37 13.02
N VAL A 246 -7.20 -1.35 13.19
CA VAL A 246 -7.41 -0.71 14.49
C VAL A 246 -7.97 -1.69 15.52
N ASP A 247 -8.96 -2.50 15.13
CA ASP A 247 -9.55 -3.51 16.01
C ASP A 247 -8.50 -4.55 16.44
N LEU A 248 -7.69 -5.04 15.50
CA LEU A 248 -6.57 -5.95 15.76
C LEU A 248 -5.52 -5.32 16.68
N ALA A 249 -5.00 -4.15 16.33
CA ALA A 249 -3.93 -3.51 17.07
C ALA A 249 -4.37 -3.15 18.50
N THR A 250 -5.62 -2.72 18.68
CA THR A 250 -6.19 -2.47 20.01
C THR A 250 -6.32 -3.75 20.82
N GLU A 251 -6.75 -4.86 20.22
CA GLU A 251 -6.79 -6.17 20.88
C GLU A 251 -5.39 -6.63 21.31
N ILE A 252 -4.40 -6.48 20.43
CA ILE A 252 -3.01 -6.81 20.71
C ILE A 252 -2.48 -5.97 21.88
N ALA A 253 -2.66 -4.65 21.83
CA ALA A 253 -2.25 -3.74 22.90
C ALA A 253 -2.92 -4.11 24.24
N GLY A 254 -4.23 -4.41 24.22
CA GLY A 254 -4.98 -4.85 25.40
C GLY A 254 -4.49 -6.17 26.00
N ARG A 255 -3.76 -6.98 25.23
CA ARG A 255 -3.10 -8.22 25.67
C ARG A 255 -1.62 -8.06 26.02
N GLY A 256 -1.12 -6.82 26.07
CA GLY A 256 0.28 -6.52 26.37
C GLY A 256 1.23 -6.72 25.19
N GLY A 257 0.72 -6.79 23.96
CA GLY A 257 1.56 -6.80 22.76
C GLY A 257 2.19 -5.43 22.52
N HIS A 258 3.48 -5.41 22.20
CA HIS A 258 4.27 -4.19 22.02
C HIS A 258 4.50 -3.83 20.55
N GLY A 259 4.23 -4.75 19.64
CA GLY A 259 4.41 -4.51 18.21
C GLY A 259 3.70 -5.51 17.33
N VAL A 260 3.55 -5.10 16.07
CA VAL A 260 2.83 -5.82 15.03
C VAL A 260 3.80 -6.10 13.89
N ILE A 261 3.93 -7.37 13.49
CA ILE A 261 4.61 -7.81 12.28
C ILE A 261 3.55 -7.95 11.19
N ASP A 262 3.77 -7.30 10.05
CA ASP A 262 2.84 -7.31 8.91
C ASP A 262 3.55 -7.79 7.63
N GLY A 263 2.85 -8.63 6.86
CA GLY A 263 3.34 -9.24 5.63
C GLY A 263 3.24 -8.37 4.37
N LEU A 264 3.04 -7.06 4.51
CA LEU A 264 3.03 -6.11 3.40
C LEU A 264 4.46 -5.82 2.87
N GLY A 265 4.55 -5.46 1.59
CA GLY A 265 5.78 -5.00 0.93
C GLY A 265 6.36 -5.95 -0.11
N ALA A 266 6.07 -7.24 -0.05
CA ALA A 266 6.65 -8.19 -1.01
C ALA A 266 6.17 -7.99 -2.47
N ASP A 267 4.94 -7.50 -2.67
CA ASP A 267 4.33 -7.42 -4.02
C ASP A 267 5.13 -6.52 -4.98
N SER A 268 5.75 -5.43 -4.50
CA SER A 268 6.40 -4.43 -5.37
C SER A 268 7.65 -4.92 -6.11
N TYR A 269 8.35 -5.93 -5.59
CA TYR A 269 9.58 -6.46 -6.20
C TYR A 269 9.49 -7.93 -6.62
N PHE A 270 8.52 -8.69 -6.10
CA PHE A 270 8.17 -10.01 -6.66
C PHE A 270 7.30 -9.92 -7.93
N GLY A 271 6.63 -8.79 -8.13
CA GLY A 271 5.76 -8.52 -9.26
C GLY A 271 4.33 -9.04 -9.10
N THR A 272 3.38 -8.28 -9.65
CA THR A 272 1.94 -8.59 -9.55
C THR A 272 1.33 -8.81 -10.93
N PRO A 273 1.34 -10.04 -11.47
CA PRO A 273 0.82 -10.27 -12.81
C PRO A 273 -0.64 -9.87 -12.94
N MET A 274 -0.97 -9.15 -14.01
CA MET A 274 -2.33 -8.72 -14.32
C MET A 274 -3.22 -9.91 -14.69
N SER A 275 -4.23 -10.19 -13.87
CA SER A 275 -5.28 -11.15 -14.21
C SER A 275 -6.14 -10.67 -15.39
N ARG A 276 -6.82 -11.62 -16.07
CA ARG A 276 -7.74 -11.29 -17.18
C ARG A 276 -8.83 -10.31 -16.77
N GLN A 277 -9.43 -10.50 -15.59
CA GLN A 277 -10.46 -9.60 -15.05
C GLN A 277 -9.93 -8.17 -14.87
N GLN A 278 -8.72 -8.02 -14.32
CA GLN A 278 -8.11 -6.70 -14.13
C GLN A 278 -7.83 -6.01 -15.48
N ARG A 279 -7.39 -6.76 -16.49
CA ARG A 279 -7.21 -6.22 -17.85
C ARG A 279 -8.53 -5.73 -18.44
N THR A 280 -9.62 -6.47 -18.25
CA THR A 280 -10.96 -6.04 -18.69
C THR A 280 -11.41 -4.77 -17.97
N LEU A 281 -11.30 -4.73 -16.64
CA LEU A 281 -11.67 -3.55 -15.85
C LEU A 281 -10.86 -2.31 -16.24
N MET A 282 -9.56 -2.47 -16.47
CA MET A 282 -8.70 -1.39 -16.96
C MET A 282 -9.16 -0.85 -18.32
N ARG A 283 -9.59 -1.72 -19.24
CA ARG A 283 -10.11 -1.31 -20.57
C ARG A 283 -11.47 -0.61 -20.49
N LEU A 284 -12.27 -0.93 -19.49
CA LEU A 284 -13.57 -0.31 -19.23
C LEU A 284 -13.43 1.05 -18.54
N ALA A 285 -12.35 1.27 -17.78
CA ALA A 285 -12.07 2.54 -17.14
C ALA A 285 -11.71 3.63 -18.17
N ARG A 286 -12.71 4.45 -18.52
CA ARG A 286 -12.63 5.42 -19.63
C ARG A 286 -12.89 6.86 -19.20
N GLY A 287 -13.10 7.11 -17.91
CA GLY A 287 -13.42 8.45 -17.39
C GLY A 287 -14.73 9.02 -17.96
N VAL A 288 -15.69 8.16 -18.33
CA VAL A 288 -16.99 8.60 -18.84
C VAL A 288 -17.75 9.28 -17.72
N ARG A 289 -18.34 10.45 -17.96
CA ARG A 289 -19.22 11.10 -16.98
C ARG A 289 -20.63 10.54 -17.11
N LEU A 290 -21.11 9.89 -16.05
CA LEU A 290 -22.48 9.39 -15.98
C LEU A 290 -23.32 10.30 -15.08
N PRO A 291 -24.60 10.59 -15.41
CA PRO A 291 -25.50 11.28 -14.51
C PRO A 291 -25.66 10.49 -13.20
N SER A 292 -25.71 11.19 -12.06
CA SER A 292 -25.87 10.58 -10.73
C SER A 292 -27.13 9.70 -10.67
N SER A 293 -28.22 10.13 -11.31
CA SER A 293 -29.49 9.42 -11.41
C SER A 293 -29.39 7.98 -11.94
N VAL A 294 -28.39 7.66 -12.77
CA VAL A 294 -28.19 6.30 -13.29
C VAL A 294 -27.86 5.33 -12.15
N SER A 295 -27.06 5.76 -11.17
CA SER A 295 -26.72 4.95 -10.00
C SER A 295 -27.89 4.77 -9.03
N GLU A 296 -28.94 5.59 -9.17
CA GLU A 296 -30.11 5.61 -8.30
C GLU A 296 -31.26 4.74 -8.83
N LEU A 297 -31.16 4.25 -10.07
CA LEU A 297 -32.15 3.36 -10.65
C LEU A 297 -32.33 2.12 -9.76
N PRO A 298 -33.57 1.64 -9.50
CA PRO A 298 -33.82 0.56 -8.55
C PRO A 298 -32.99 -0.70 -8.81
N LEU A 299 -32.89 -1.14 -10.07
CA LEU A 299 -32.12 -2.33 -10.45
C LEU A 299 -30.60 -2.14 -10.32
N VAL A 300 -30.12 -0.91 -10.56
CA VAL A 300 -28.71 -0.58 -10.45
C VAL A 300 -28.32 -0.51 -8.97
N SER A 301 -29.01 0.31 -8.19
CA SER A 301 -28.74 0.54 -6.77
C SER A 301 -28.82 -0.72 -5.91
N SER A 302 -29.61 -1.72 -6.30
CA SER A 302 -29.67 -3.02 -5.63
C SER A 302 -28.54 -3.99 -6.01
N SER A 303 -27.86 -3.79 -7.14
CA SER A 303 -26.81 -4.69 -7.64
C SER A 303 -25.41 -4.12 -7.39
N PHE A 304 -24.61 -4.85 -6.62
CA PHE A 304 -23.21 -4.50 -6.40
C PHE A 304 -22.43 -4.45 -7.72
N GLU A 305 -22.61 -5.46 -8.57
CA GLU A 305 -21.88 -5.64 -9.82
C GLU A 305 -22.16 -4.51 -10.81
N LEU A 306 -23.43 -4.12 -10.96
CA LEU A 306 -23.81 -3.01 -11.86
C LEU A 306 -23.26 -1.68 -11.35
N CYS A 307 -23.43 -1.36 -10.06
CA CYS A 307 -22.84 -0.16 -9.47
C CYS A 307 -21.31 -0.13 -9.65
N PHE A 308 -20.64 -1.26 -9.42
CA PHE A 308 -19.20 -1.38 -9.54
C PHE A 308 -18.71 -1.22 -10.99
N LEU A 309 -19.45 -1.77 -11.96
CA LEU A 309 -19.19 -1.59 -13.38
C LEU A 309 -19.35 -0.13 -13.80
N LEU A 310 -20.46 0.52 -13.44
CA LEU A 310 -20.71 1.93 -13.74
C LEU A 310 -19.69 2.85 -13.06
N GLY A 311 -19.30 2.52 -11.82
CA GLY A 311 -18.20 3.19 -11.12
C GLY A 311 -16.89 3.03 -11.88
N THR A 312 -16.59 1.84 -12.39
CA THR A 312 -15.38 1.56 -13.19
C THR A 312 -15.34 2.43 -14.45
N LEU A 313 -16.46 2.59 -15.17
CA LEU A 313 -16.52 3.41 -16.40
C LEU A 313 -16.12 4.88 -16.15
N GLN A 314 -16.36 5.40 -14.95
CA GLN A 314 -16.09 6.79 -14.54
C GLN A 314 -14.65 7.03 -14.06
N MET A 315 -13.83 5.99 -13.97
CA MET A 315 -12.44 6.06 -13.51
C MET A 315 -11.46 6.12 -14.68
N THR A 316 -10.25 6.63 -14.45
CA THR A 316 -9.11 6.36 -15.35
C THR A 316 -8.57 4.94 -15.14
N SER A 317 -7.77 4.46 -16.09
CA SER A 317 -7.10 3.16 -15.97
C SER A 317 -6.24 3.07 -14.70
N ILE A 318 -5.44 4.10 -14.42
CA ILE A 318 -4.57 4.17 -13.23
C ILE A 318 -5.42 4.14 -11.96
N GLU A 319 -6.42 5.02 -11.88
CA GLU A 319 -7.32 5.07 -10.73
C GLU A 319 -7.93 3.69 -10.48
N ARG A 320 -8.38 2.98 -11.51
CA ARG A 320 -9.04 1.68 -11.37
C ARG A 320 -8.16 0.61 -10.71
N VAL A 321 -6.84 0.76 -10.73
CA VAL A 321 -5.91 -0.14 -10.05
C VAL A 321 -6.06 -0.07 -8.52
N PHE A 322 -6.48 1.08 -7.98
CA PHE A 322 -6.69 1.27 -6.56
C PHE A 322 -7.90 0.44 -6.04
N PRO A 323 -7.79 -0.13 -4.84
CA PRO A 323 -8.82 -1.00 -4.28
C PRO A 323 -10.07 -0.23 -3.82
N GLY A 324 -11.20 -0.94 -3.76
CA GLY A 324 -12.44 -0.47 -3.13
C GLY A 324 -13.47 0.18 -4.05
N SER A 325 -14.66 0.41 -3.50
CA SER A 325 -15.72 1.22 -4.11
C SER A 325 -15.71 2.60 -3.47
N ARG A 326 -15.75 3.65 -4.29
CA ARG A 326 -15.40 5.02 -3.90
C ARG A 326 -16.37 6.01 -4.52
N PHE A 327 -16.35 7.23 -4.01
CA PHE A 327 -17.16 8.32 -4.57
C PHE A 327 -16.72 8.67 -5.99
N THR A 328 -17.69 8.99 -6.83
CA THR A 328 -17.43 9.62 -8.13
C THR A 328 -17.02 11.07 -7.93
N ASP A 329 -16.48 11.70 -8.98
CA ASP A 329 -16.14 13.13 -8.93
C ASP A 329 -17.37 14.00 -8.60
N ALA A 330 -18.52 13.69 -9.22
CA ALA A 330 -19.75 14.43 -8.99
C ALA A 330 -20.24 14.29 -7.54
N GLU A 331 -20.15 13.10 -6.95
CA GLU A 331 -20.52 12.91 -5.55
C GLU A 331 -19.53 13.62 -4.60
N VAL A 332 -18.24 13.63 -4.91
CA VAL A 332 -17.25 14.38 -4.12
C VAL A 332 -17.55 15.87 -4.18
N ASP A 333 -17.78 16.42 -5.36
CA ASP A 333 -18.10 17.84 -5.52
C ASP A 333 -19.43 18.21 -4.84
N GLU A 334 -20.42 17.32 -4.87
CA GLU A 334 -21.67 17.45 -4.13
C GLU A 334 -21.45 17.47 -2.61
N ILE A 335 -20.62 16.55 -2.08
CA ILE A 335 -20.30 16.48 -0.65
C ILE A 335 -19.58 17.75 -0.18
N PHE A 336 -18.69 18.30 -1.00
CA PHE A 336 -17.97 19.54 -0.70
C PHE A 336 -18.79 20.81 -1.00
N GLY A 337 -19.87 20.72 -1.78
CA GLY A 337 -20.59 21.88 -2.30
C GLY A 337 -19.79 22.74 -3.29
N LYS A 338 -18.65 22.25 -3.79
CA LYS A 338 -17.73 22.96 -4.71
C LYS A 338 -16.89 21.98 -5.54
N PRO A 339 -16.40 22.38 -6.73
CA PRO A 339 -15.66 21.49 -7.63
C PRO A 339 -14.21 21.26 -7.17
N VAL A 340 -13.98 20.28 -6.28
CA VAL A 340 -12.66 19.93 -5.73
C VAL A 340 -12.07 18.67 -6.37
N SER A 341 -12.91 17.82 -6.96
CA SER A 341 -12.53 16.54 -7.58
C SER A 341 -11.45 16.69 -8.66
N GLN A 342 -11.49 17.78 -9.44
CA GLN A 342 -10.51 18.07 -10.47
C GLN A 342 -9.11 18.34 -9.89
N ALA A 343 -9.04 19.07 -8.76
CA ALA A 343 -7.77 19.32 -8.08
C ALA A 343 -7.18 18.02 -7.53
N SER A 344 -8.03 17.14 -6.97
CA SER A 344 -7.63 15.80 -6.53
C SER A 344 -7.09 14.96 -7.71
N ARG A 345 -7.77 14.95 -8.86
CA ARG A 345 -7.25 14.26 -10.07
C ARG A 345 -5.91 14.79 -10.54
N ALA A 346 -5.71 16.10 -10.47
CA ALA A 346 -4.47 16.73 -10.91
C ALA A 346 -3.24 16.23 -10.13
N ARG A 347 -3.42 15.73 -8.90
CA ARG A 347 -2.35 15.15 -8.08
C ARG A 347 -1.78 13.82 -8.61
N LEU A 348 -2.41 13.21 -9.61
CA LEU A 348 -1.81 12.08 -10.32
C LEU A 348 -0.68 12.52 -11.27
N LYS A 349 -0.61 13.80 -11.64
CA LYS A 349 0.34 14.32 -12.63
C LYS A 349 1.80 13.94 -12.38
N PRO A 350 2.36 14.02 -11.15
CA PRO A 350 3.76 13.67 -10.89
C PRO A 350 4.12 12.22 -11.24
N PHE A 351 3.16 11.32 -11.26
CA PHE A 351 3.37 9.89 -11.51
C PHE A 351 3.26 9.50 -12.99
N LEU A 352 2.65 10.34 -13.83
CA LEU A 352 2.24 9.95 -15.18
C LEU A 352 3.43 9.65 -16.09
N ALA A 353 4.50 10.44 -15.99
CA ALA A 353 5.72 10.23 -16.79
C ALA A 353 6.31 8.84 -16.51
N GLU A 354 6.51 8.52 -15.23
CA GLU A 354 7.06 7.24 -14.81
C GLU A 354 6.15 6.07 -15.21
N ILE A 355 4.85 6.14 -14.93
CA ILE A 355 3.89 5.09 -15.30
C ILE A 355 3.84 4.88 -16.82
N SER A 356 3.93 5.95 -17.61
CA SER A 356 3.90 5.87 -19.08
C SER A 356 5.16 5.20 -19.65
N SER A 357 6.24 5.17 -18.88
CA SER A 357 7.50 4.53 -19.27
C SER A 357 7.53 3.02 -19.01
N ALA A 358 6.46 2.45 -18.45
CA ALA A 358 6.37 1.01 -18.20
C ALA A 358 6.52 0.20 -19.49
N THR A 359 7.35 -0.85 -19.43
CA THR A 359 7.68 -1.74 -20.55
C THR A 359 6.71 -2.91 -20.69
N SER A 360 5.93 -3.18 -19.65
CA SER A 360 4.94 -4.26 -19.61
C SER A 360 3.68 -3.84 -18.85
N LEU A 361 2.57 -4.55 -19.06
CA LEU A 361 1.33 -4.32 -18.30
C LEU A 361 1.47 -4.69 -16.81
N ASP A 362 2.37 -5.62 -16.49
CA ASP A 362 2.61 -6.01 -15.10
C ASP A 362 3.43 -4.93 -14.40
N GLU A 363 4.48 -4.41 -15.05
CA GLU A 363 5.26 -3.27 -14.55
C GLU A 363 4.38 -2.02 -14.40
N TRP A 364 3.54 -1.72 -15.38
CA TRP A 364 2.57 -0.62 -15.31
C TRP A 364 1.66 -0.75 -14.07
N ARG A 365 1.22 -1.98 -13.78
CA ARG A 365 0.39 -2.27 -12.61
C ARG A 365 1.18 -2.09 -11.32
N ASP A 366 2.39 -2.63 -11.22
CA ASP A 366 3.22 -2.53 -10.02
C ASP A 366 3.51 -1.05 -9.70
N MET A 367 3.92 -0.25 -10.70
CA MET A 367 4.08 1.20 -10.59
C MET A 367 2.80 1.91 -10.15
N SER A 368 1.66 1.58 -10.77
CA SER A 368 0.39 2.21 -10.42
C SER A 368 -0.01 1.86 -8.98
N THR A 369 0.13 0.59 -8.57
CA THR A 369 -0.22 0.16 -7.20
C THR A 369 0.70 0.75 -6.14
N SER A 370 1.97 1.06 -6.46
CA SER A 370 2.92 1.56 -5.46
C SER A 370 2.55 2.94 -4.93
N ILE A 371 1.81 3.74 -5.70
CA ILE A 371 1.24 5.03 -5.27
C ILE A 371 0.36 4.81 -4.02
N ALA A 372 -0.58 3.87 -4.11
CA ALA A 372 -1.47 3.52 -3.00
C ALA A 372 -0.81 2.67 -1.92
N GLY A 373 0.26 1.94 -2.25
CA GLY A 373 0.96 1.06 -1.32
C GLY A 373 1.47 1.81 -0.08
N SER A 374 2.15 2.93 -0.28
CA SER A 374 2.68 3.73 0.84
C SER A 374 1.57 4.47 1.60
N ALA A 375 0.77 5.28 0.91
CA ALA A 375 -0.20 6.18 1.52
C ALA A 375 -1.52 5.51 1.96
N GLY A 376 -1.80 4.31 1.48
CA GLY A 376 -2.93 3.49 1.89
C GLY A 376 -2.49 2.27 2.69
N ALA A 377 -1.80 1.34 2.03
CA ALA A 377 -1.59 0.01 2.58
C ALA A 377 -0.69 -0.01 3.83
N PHE A 378 0.44 0.70 3.83
CA PHE A 378 1.31 0.81 5.00
C PHE A 378 0.79 1.83 6.02
N ALA A 379 0.22 2.94 5.55
CA ALA A 379 -0.28 4.04 6.37
C ALA A 379 -1.21 3.57 7.50
N LYS A 380 -2.15 2.64 7.23
CA LYS A 380 -3.07 2.13 8.26
C LYS A 380 -2.35 1.52 9.46
N GLY A 381 -1.30 0.74 9.21
CA GLY A 381 -0.54 0.09 10.27
C GLY A 381 0.36 1.06 10.99
N LEU A 382 1.09 1.89 10.25
CA LEU A 382 1.98 2.93 10.79
C LEU A 382 1.24 3.92 11.69
N TYR A 383 0.11 4.46 11.22
CA TYR A 383 -0.65 5.47 11.97
C TYR A 383 -1.35 4.86 13.19
N THR A 384 -1.93 3.67 13.04
CA THR A 384 -2.59 2.96 14.15
C THR A 384 -1.59 2.57 15.24
N CYS A 385 -0.46 1.95 14.86
CA CYS A 385 0.56 1.56 15.83
C CYS A 385 1.15 2.79 16.52
N SER A 386 1.41 3.87 15.78
CA SER A 386 1.84 5.15 16.38
C SER A 386 0.84 5.66 17.42
N ALA A 387 -0.46 5.67 17.10
CA ALA A 387 -1.51 6.15 18.02
C ALA A 387 -1.62 5.30 19.30
N LEU A 388 -1.29 4.02 19.20
CA LEU A 388 -1.31 3.05 20.30
C LEU A 388 0.03 2.90 21.03
N GLY A 389 1.07 3.64 20.62
CA GLY A 389 2.42 3.49 21.18
C GLY A 389 3.09 2.14 20.87
N MET A 390 2.65 1.46 19.83
CA MET A 390 3.18 0.18 19.36
C MET A 390 4.18 0.36 18.21
N GLN A 391 5.01 -0.65 17.97
CA GLN A 391 5.89 -0.70 16.80
C GLN A 391 5.24 -1.50 15.65
N ALA A 392 5.23 -0.93 14.45
CA ALA A 392 4.91 -1.67 13.22
C ALA A 392 6.21 -2.15 12.54
N SER A 393 6.27 -3.45 12.24
CA SER A 393 7.42 -4.12 11.64
C SER A 393 7.02 -4.73 10.29
N TYR A 394 7.81 -4.45 9.26
CA TYR A 394 7.56 -4.92 7.88
C TYR A 394 8.80 -5.64 7.34
N PRO A 395 9.02 -6.92 7.69
CA PRO A 395 10.24 -7.66 7.33
C PRO A 395 10.52 -7.70 5.82
N PHE A 396 9.48 -7.72 4.98
CA PHE A 396 9.64 -7.66 3.52
C PHE A 396 10.19 -6.33 3.00
N CYS A 397 10.14 -5.27 3.81
CA CYS A 397 10.77 -4.00 3.48
C CYS A 397 12.25 -3.93 3.89
N ASP A 398 12.82 -4.96 4.54
CA ASP A 398 14.24 -4.97 4.86
C ASP A 398 15.11 -4.77 3.59
N VAL A 399 16.11 -3.90 3.70
CA VAL A 399 16.91 -3.47 2.55
C VAL A 399 17.72 -4.62 1.98
N ARG A 400 18.35 -5.43 2.83
CA ARG A 400 19.21 -6.53 2.38
C ARG A 400 18.36 -7.62 1.73
N PHE A 401 17.26 -8.00 2.36
CA PHE A 401 16.34 -9.00 1.85
C PHE A 401 15.74 -8.59 0.50
N ARG A 402 15.14 -7.41 0.40
CA ARG A 402 14.43 -6.98 -0.81
C ARG A 402 15.38 -6.74 -1.99
N GLU A 403 16.58 -6.19 -1.76
CA GLU A 403 17.56 -5.95 -2.82
C GLU A 403 18.11 -7.29 -3.33
N TRP A 404 18.35 -8.25 -2.44
CA TRP A 404 18.73 -9.61 -2.85
C TRP A 404 17.63 -10.26 -3.70
N VAL A 405 16.37 -10.18 -3.27
CA VAL A 405 15.25 -10.69 -4.08
C VAL A 405 15.24 -10.00 -5.44
N TYR A 406 15.25 -8.67 -5.48
CA TYR A 406 15.11 -7.91 -6.71
C TYR A 406 16.27 -8.12 -7.70
N ARG A 407 17.52 -8.18 -7.20
CA ARG A 407 18.73 -8.20 -8.04
C ARG A 407 19.25 -9.59 -8.35
N GLU A 408 19.10 -10.55 -7.43
CA GLU A 408 19.79 -11.85 -7.53
C GLU A 408 18.85 -12.97 -7.94
N VAL A 409 17.58 -12.93 -7.48
CA VAL A 409 16.62 -14.01 -7.74
C VAL A 409 16.20 -14.00 -9.22
N PRO A 410 16.29 -15.15 -9.92
CA PRO A 410 15.90 -15.23 -11.31
C PRO A 410 14.42 -14.88 -11.54
N PRO A 411 14.04 -14.23 -12.65
CA PRO A 411 12.66 -13.90 -12.96
C PRO A 411 11.68 -15.08 -12.88
N HIS A 412 12.10 -16.29 -13.31
CA HIS A 412 11.26 -17.49 -13.26
C HIS A 412 10.97 -17.98 -11.82
N GLN A 413 11.81 -17.62 -10.84
CA GLN A 413 11.56 -17.85 -9.41
C GLN A 413 10.61 -16.79 -8.83
N MET A 414 10.45 -15.63 -9.48
CA MET A 414 9.47 -14.62 -9.10
C MET A 414 8.10 -14.92 -9.73
N ILE A 415 8.05 -15.15 -11.03
CA ILE A 415 6.84 -15.42 -11.80
C ILE A 415 7.12 -16.57 -12.77
N ASP A 416 6.34 -17.63 -12.67
CA ASP A 416 6.43 -18.74 -13.61
C ASP A 416 6.10 -18.25 -15.03
N PRO A 417 7.00 -18.44 -16.02
CA PRO A 417 6.82 -17.92 -17.36
C PRO A 417 5.66 -18.58 -18.12
N GLN A 418 5.33 -19.84 -17.82
CA GLN A 418 4.30 -20.62 -18.49
C GLN A 418 2.94 -20.47 -17.81
N THR A 419 2.89 -20.75 -16.50
CA THR A 419 1.64 -20.78 -15.73
C THR A 419 1.24 -19.40 -15.22
N ARG A 420 2.15 -18.42 -15.27
CA ARG A 420 1.98 -17.05 -14.75
C ARG A 420 1.68 -17.02 -13.25
N VAL A 421 2.01 -18.10 -12.54
CA VAL A 421 1.93 -18.19 -11.09
C VAL A 421 2.99 -17.28 -10.48
N ASN A 422 2.57 -16.39 -9.59
CA ASN A 422 3.47 -15.49 -8.89
C ASN A 422 4.03 -16.07 -7.58
N LYS A 423 5.21 -15.57 -7.23
CA LYS A 423 6.04 -15.88 -6.06
C LYS A 423 6.41 -17.36 -5.99
N VAL A 424 7.02 -17.91 -7.05
CA VAL A 424 7.42 -19.32 -7.13
C VAL A 424 8.38 -19.67 -5.99
N LEU A 425 9.41 -18.85 -5.75
CA LEU A 425 10.34 -19.01 -4.63
C LEU A 425 9.64 -19.07 -3.27
N VAL A 426 8.66 -18.18 -3.05
CA VAL A 426 7.86 -18.14 -1.81
C VAL A 426 7.05 -19.43 -1.66
N ARG A 427 6.47 -19.94 -2.75
CA ARG A 427 5.73 -21.21 -2.73
C ARG A 427 6.63 -22.39 -2.44
N ASN A 428 7.84 -22.42 -3.01
CA ASN A 428 8.84 -23.45 -2.74
C ASN A 428 9.29 -23.41 -1.27
N HIS A 429 9.50 -22.22 -0.71
CA HIS A 429 9.78 -22.04 0.70
C HIS A 429 8.66 -22.58 1.60
N ILE A 430 7.39 -22.26 1.29
CA ILE A 430 6.23 -22.82 2.00
C ILE A 430 6.19 -24.35 1.89
N ALA A 431 6.47 -24.89 0.71
CA ALA A 431 6.43 -26.33 0.44
C ALA A 431 7.44 -27.14 1.28
N THR A 432 8.49 -26.50 1.81
CA THR A 432 9.43 -27.16 2.75
C THR A 432 8.77 -27.59 4.07
N ARG A 433 7.69 -26.92 4.47
CA ARG A 433 6.95 -27.20 5.71
C ARG A 433 5.53 -27.69 5.46
N PHE A 434 4.93 -27.32 4.32
CA PHE A 434 3.52 -27.56 4.02
C PHE A 434 3.33 -28.10 2.60
N PRO A 435 2.96 -29.38 2.43
CA PRO A 435 2.71 -29.95 1.10
C PRO A 435 1.55 -29.30 0.36
N GLU A 436 0.48 -28.91 1.07
CA GLU A 436 -0.69 -28.26 0.48
C GLU A 436 -1.34 -27.26 1.45
N LEU A 437 -1.69 -26.07 0.94
CA LEU A 437 -2.47 -25.06 1.66
C LEU A 437 -3.54 -24.45 0.73
N PRO A 438 -4.84 -24.54 1.05
CA PRO A 438 -5.93 -24.05 0.19
C PRO A 438 -5.83 -22.56 -0.17
N TYR A 439 -5.47 -21.71 0.80
CA TYR A 439 -5.39 -20.25 0.64
C TYR A 439 -4.08 -19.76 0.01
N VAL A 440 -3.12 -20.67 -0.21
CA VAL A 440 -1.97 -20.43 -1.09
C VAL A 440 -2.39 -20.53 -2.58
N LYS A 441 -3.52 -21.19 -2.88
CA LYS A 441 -4.06 -21.32 -4.25
C LYS A 441 -4.88 -20.09 -4.70
N LYS A 442 -5.58 -19.40 -3.78
CA LYS A 442 -6.37 -18.18 -4.08
C LYS A 442 -6.09 -17.08 -3.04
N LYS A 443 -5.75 -15.87 -3.50
CA LYS A 443 -5.46 -14.71 -2.63
C LYS A 443 -6.73 -14.25 -1.91
N GLY A 444 -6.75 -14.32 -0.58
CA GLY A 444 -7.68 -13.58 0.26
C GLY A 444 -7.15 -12.18 0.59
N SER A 445 -7.97 -11.42 1.31
CA SER A 445 -7.73 -10.03 1.71
C SER A 445 -8.22 -9.81 3.13
N PHE A 446 -7.61 -8.89 3.87
CA PHE A 446 -8.17 -8.44 5.14
C PHE A 446 -9.45 -7.61 4.85
N ARG A 447 -10.61 -8.28 4.82
CA ARG A 447 -11.90 -7.62 4.58
C ARG A 447 -12.53 -7.15 5.89
N PHE A 448 -13.19 -6.00 5.81
CA PHE A 448 -14.00 -5.44 6.87
C PHE A 448 -15.48 -5.48 6.46
N ASP A 449 -16.38 -5.76 7.41
CA ASP A 449 -17.82 -5.77 7.15
C ASP A 449 -18.39 -4.34 7.14
N VAL A 450 -18.23 -3.68 5.99
CA VAL A 450 -18.73 -2.32 5.76
C VAL A 450 -20.25 -2.22 5.83
N ARG A 451 -21.00 -3.31 5.58
CA ARG A 451 -22.46 -3.32 5.66
C ARG A 451 -22.91 -3.37 7.10
N GLY A 452 -22.31 -4.26 7.91
CA GLY A 452 -22.55 -4.30 9.34
C GLY A 452 -22.15 -3.01 10.06
N LEU A 453 -21.11 -2.31 9.57
CA LEU A 453 -20.78 -0.97 10.07
C LEU A 453 -21.92 0.02 9.81
N ALA A 454 -22.40 0.10 8.57
CA ALA A 454 -23.50 0.98 8.22
C ALA A 454 -24.75 0.69 9.05
N GLU A 455 -25.09 -0.59 9.25
CA GLU A 455 -26.22 -1.01 10.08
C GLU A 455 -26.06 -0.56 11.54
N LYS A 456 -24.88 -0.75 12.13
CA LYS A 456 -24.64 -0.51 13.57
C LYS A 456 -24.32 0.94 13.94
N ARG A 457 -23.81 1.74 13.00
CA ARG A 457 -23.19 3.06 13.27
C ARG A 457 -23.65 4.16 12.33
N PHE A 458 -24.74 3.97 11.58
CA PHE A 458 -25.28 5.04 10.72
C PHE A 458 -25.50 6.34 11.49
N ASP A 459 -26.22 6.28 12.62
CA ASP A 459 -26.62 7.49 13.36
C ASP A 459 -25.39 8.22 13.89
N THR A 460 -24.40 7.50 14.44
CA THR A 460 -23.13 8.08 14.88
C THR A 460 -22.38 8.81 13.75
N VAL A 461 -22.32 8.21 12.55
CA VAL A 461 -21.66 8.83 11.39
C VAL A 461 -22.46 10.03 10.88
N HIS A 462 -23.79 9.97 10.93
CA HIS A 462 -24.67 11.08 10.59
C HIS A 462 -24.48 12.25 11.56
N ASP A 463 -24.37 12.01 12.86
CA ASP A 463 -24.08 13.05 13.86
C ASP A 463 -22.75 13.76 13.59
N PHE A 464 -21.69 13.01 13.22
CA PHE A 464 -20.43 13.63 12.79
C PHE A 464 -20.58 14.44 11.49
N ALA A 465 -21.42 13.98 10.54
CA ALA A 465 -21.71 14.75 9.33
C ALA A 465 -22.42 16.08 9.64
N VAL A 466 -23.33 16.10 10.62
CA VAL A 466 -23.99 17.33 11.09
C VAL A 466 -22.96 18.27 11.74
N GLN A 467 -22.05 17.74 12.55
CA GLN A 467 -21.02 18.54 13.25
C GLN A 467 -19.95 19.12 12.32
N ALA A 468 -19.65 18.43 11.22
CA ALA A 468 -18.65 18.81 10.21
C ALA A 468 -19.29 19.46 8.96
N ARG A 469 -20.52 19.97 9.06
CA ARG A 469 -21.28 20.56 7.94
C ARG A 469 -20.59 21.80 7.35
N ASP A 470 -19.79 22.49 8.14
CA ASP A 470 -18.94 23.61 7.70
C ASP A 470 -17.83 23.16 6.71
N VAL A 471 -17.39 21.90 6.81
CA VAL A 471 -16.32 21.34 5.97
C VAL A 471 -16.88 20.51 4.82
N LEU A 472 -17.84 19.62 5.10
CA LEU A 472 -18.47 18.72 4.12
C LEU A 472 -20.00 18.92 4.12
N PRO A 473 -20.50 20.07 3.61
CA PRO A 473 -21.90 20.46 3.72
C PRO A 473 -22.89 19.49 3.09
N GLY A 474 -22.47 18.72 2.08
CA GLY A 474 -23.31 17.73 1.39
C GLY A 474 -23.31 16.33 2.02
N ALA A 475 -22.50 16.06 3.05
CA ALA A 475 -22.37 14.73 3.65
C ALA A 475 -23.69 14.23 4.26
N VAL A 476 -24.42 15.10 4.98
CA VAL A 476 -25.73 14.79 5.58
C VAL A 476 -26.73 14.37 4.50
N THR A 477 -26.88 15.18 3.46
CA THR A 477 -27.78 14.90 2.33
C THR A 477 -27.43 13.58 1.65
N TRP A 478 -26.14 13.30 1.45
CA TRP A 478 -25.70 12.05 0.84
C TRP A 478 -26.07 10.84 1.72
N LEU A 479 -25.84 10.92 3.03
CA LEU A 479 -26.15 9.85 3.99
C LEU A 479 -27.65 9.55 4.02
N GLU A 480 -28.49 10.58 4.12
CA GLU A 480 -29.95 10.45 4.16
C GLU A 480 -30.49 9.83 2.86
N ARG A 481 -30.03 10.34 1.71
CA ARG A 481 -30.41 9.82 0.39
C ARG A 481 -30.03 8.35 0.21
N ASN A 482 -28.89 7.91 0.76
CA ASN A 482 -28.36 6.56 0.54
C ASN A 482 -28.65 5.57 1.68
N ARG A 483 -29.29 5.98 2.79
CA ARG A 483 -29.56 5.12 3.96
C ARG A 483 -30.15 3.75 3.59
N HIS A 484 -31.15 3.74 2.71
CA HIS A 484 -31.84 2.51 2.26
C HIS A 484 -30.99 1.64 1.31
N ARG A 485 -29.87 2.16 0.78
CA ARG A 485 -28.98 1.47 -0.18
C ARG A 485 -27.77 0.83 0.50
N LEU A 486 -27.57 1.04 1.80
CA LEU A 486 -26.37 0.57 2.52
C LEU A 486 -26.31 -0.95 2.71
N GLY A 487 -27.38 -1.69 2.39
CA GLY A 487 -27.33 -3.14 2.21
C GLY A 487 -26.46 -3.58 1.01
N ASN A 488 -26.26 -2.68 0.02
CA ASN A 488 -25.35 -2.90 -1.09
C ASN A 488 -23.92 -2.47 -0.70
N LYS A 489 -22.97 -3.40 -0.82
CA LYS A 489 -21.55 -3.19 -0.49
C LYS A 489 -20.94 -1.98 -1.19
N TYR A 490 -21.38 -1.64 -2.40
CA TYR A 490 -20.88 -0.48 -3.15
C TYR A 490 -21.17 0.83 -2.41
N HIS A 491 -22.41 1.01 -1.93
CA HIS A 491 -22.81 2.18 -1.15
C HIS A 491 -22.24 2.12 0.28
N ALA A 492 -22.21 0.93 0.89
CA ALA A 492 -21.62 0.73 2.21
C ALA A 492 -20.12 1.07 2.26
N SER A 493 -19.37 0.80 1.18
CA SER A 493 -17.97 1.22 1.07
C SER A 493 -17.81 2.74 1.02
N LYS A 494 -18.73 3.48 0.39
CA LYS A 494 -18.73 4.95 0.40
C LYS A 494 -19.08 5.49 1.78
N PHE A 495 -20.06 4.87 2.45
CA PHE A 495 -20.37 5.14 3.85
C PHE A 495 -19.15 4.94 4.76
N TYR A 496 -18.39 3.86 4.56
CA TYR A 496 -17.14 3.60 5.31
C TYR A 496 -16.13 4.75 5.18
N LEU A 497 -15.95 5.31 3.98
CA LEU A 497 -15.05 6.44 3.79
C LEU A 497 -15.50 7.68 4.59
N LEU A 498 -16.80 7.97 4.62
CA LEU A 498 -17.35 9.04 5.48
C LEU A 498 -17.21 8.71 6.97
N ALA A 499 -17.43 7.45 7.36
CA ALA A 499 -17.32 7.00 8.74
C ALA A 499 -15.90 7.20 9.30
N VAL A 500 -14.88 7.05 8.46
CA VAL A 500 -13.48 7.34 8.81
C VAL A 500 -13.19 8.84 8.76
N VAL A 501 -13.56 9.52 7.67
CA VAL A 501 -13.13 10.92 7.43
C VAL A 501 -13.80 11.91 8.38
N LEU A 502 -15.10 11.81 8.61
CA LEU A 502 -15.87 12.79 9.38
C LEU A 502 -15.43 12.95 10.84
N PRO A 503 -15.30 11.87 11.66
CA PRO A 503 -14.82 12.02 13.02
C PRO A 503 -13.39 12.56 13.07
N TRP A 504 -12.52 12.17 12.13
CA TRP A 504 -11.16 12.69 12.09
C TRP A 504 -11.14 14.21 11.82
N ILE A 505 -11.92 14.69 10.85
CA ILE A 505 -12.08 16.14 10.59
C ILE A 505 -12.57 16.85 11.85
N GLN A 506 -13.58 16.29 12.52
CA GLN A 506 -14.15 16.89 13.72
C GLN A 506 -13.15 17.01 14.87
N LEU A 507 -12.27 16.01 15.03
CA LEU A 507 -11.25 15.98 16.09
C LEU A 507 -10.06 16.88 15.79
N HIS A 508 -9.71 17.06 14.51
CA HIS A 508 -8.49 17.77 14.08
C HIS A 508 -8.74 19.15 13.48
N ARG A 509 -9.99 19.59 13.35
CA ARG A 509 -10.27 20.97 12.92
C ARG A 509 -9.76 21.96 13.97
N THR A 510 -9.02 22.95 13.52
CA THR A 510 -8.65 24.10 14.34
C THR A 510 -9.93 24.90 14.60
N ARG A 511 -10.22 25.23 15.86
CA ARG A 511 -11.39 26.05 16.25
C ARG A 511 -11.21 27.51 15.82
N THR A 512 -10.97 27.78 14.55
CA THR A 512 -10.86 29.15 14.03
C THR A 512 -11.15 29.20 12.54
N THR A 513 -12.40 29.01 12.17
CA THR A 513 -12.94 29.69 10.99
C THR A 513 -14.29 30.27 11.40
N PRO A 514 -14.38 31.59 11.67
CA PRO A 514 -15.67 32.24 11.72
C PRO A 514 -16.35 32.12 10.33
N PRO A 515 -17.69 32.16 10.29
CA PRO A 515 -18.48 31.96 9.07
C PRO A 515 -18.17 32.97 7.96
#